data_AF-A0A5E4SC10-F1
#
_entry.id   AF-A0A5E4SC10-F1
#
_cell.length_a   1.000
_cell.length_b   1.000
_cell.length_c   1.000
_cell.angle_alpha   90.00
_cell.angle_beta   90.00
_cell.angle_gamma   90.00
#
_symmetry.space_group_name_H-M   'P 1'
#
loop_
_entity.id
_entity.type
_entity.pdbx_description
1 polymer ?
#
loop_
_entity_poly.entity_id
_entity_poly.type
_entity_poly.pdbx_seq_one_letter_code
_entity_poly.pdbx_strand_id
1 'polypeptide(L)'
;MATSALVQARIDPELKERATDVLDRMGLTVSDVVRILLTRIANEGALPFGFVADPDAHDAWFKRKVLEALEDTRPAIPDEDVESHFVARRAAARKRSSPKGKP
;
A
#
# COMPACT_ATOMS: atom_id res chain seq x y z
N MET A 1 -16.74 21.16 -17.12
CA MET A 1 -15.84 21.29 -15.95
C MET A 1 -14.67 20.35 -16.17
N ALA A 2 -13.42 20.81 -16.10
CA ALA A 2 -12.26 19.94 -16.32
C ALA A 2 -12.22 18.83 -15.26
N THR A 3 -12.17 17.57 -15.69
CA THR A 3 -12.26 16.37 -14.85
C THR A 3 -10.92 15.93 -14.23
N SER A 4 -9.88 16.77 -14.33
CA SER A 4 -8.53 16.45 -13.86
C SER A 4 -7.78 17.67 -13.31
N ALA A 5 -7.02 17.46 -12.23
CA ALA A 5 -6.05 18.41 -11.70
C ALA A 5 -4.63 18.09 -12.19
N LEU A 6 -3.79 19.13 -12.38
CA LEU A 6 -2.40 18.97 -12.80
C LEU A 6 -1.48 18.79 -11.59
N VAL A 7 -0.56 17.84 -11.67
CA VAL A 7 0.52 17.64 -10.70
C VAL A 7 1.85 18.04 -11.36
N GLN A 8 2.59 18.95 -10.73
CA GLN A 8 3.91 19.39 -11.19
C GLN A 8 4.94 19.14 -10.09
N ALA A 9 6.05 18.49 -10.45
CA ALA A 9 7.20 18.25 -9.58
C ALA A 9 8.49 18.53 -10.35
N ARG A 10 9.47 19.16 -9.70
CA ARG A 10 10.80 19.35 -10.27
C ARG A 10 11.58 18.05 -10.13
N ILE A 11 12.18 17.59 -11.22
CA ILE A 11 13.03 16.40 -11.28
C ILE A 11 14.23 16.69 -12.18
N ASP A 12 15.31 15.96 -11.95
CA ASP A 12 16.46 15.96 -12.85
C ASP A 12 16.04 15.50 -14.27
N PRO A 13 16.46 16.19 -15.35
CA PRO A 13 16.03 15.86 -16.69
C PRO A 13 16.54 14.49 -17.17
N GLU A 14 17.76 14.07 -16.80
CA GLU A 14 18.27 12.76 -17.17
C GLU A 14 17.53 11.65 -16.42
N LEU A 15 17.18 11.89 -15.16
CA LEU A 15 16.34 10.98 -14.39
C LEU A 15 14.96 10.81 -15.02
N LYS A 16 14.36 11.91 -15.51
CA LYS A 16 13.08 11.85 -16.22
C LYS A 16 13.16 10.96 -17.44
N GLU A 17 14.19 11.12 -18.26
CA GLU A 17 14.38 10.32 -19.48
C GLU A 17 14.55 8.84 -19.15
N ARG A 18 15.48 8.50 -18.24
CA ARG A 18 15.69 7.10 -17.82
C ARG A 18 14.43 6.46 -17.24
N ALA A 19 13.68 7.19 -16.43
CA ALA A 19 12.43 6.70 -15.86
C ALA A 19 11.36 6.48 -16.95
N THR A 20 11.27 7.38 -17.93
CA THR A 20 10.34 7.24 -19.06
C THR A 20 10.65 5.99 -19.87
N ASP A 21 11.91 5.76 -20.23
CA ASP A 21 12.32 4.58 -20.99
C ASP A 21 12.00 3.25 -20.27
N VAL A 22 12.19 3.20 -18.95
CA VAL A 22 11.88 2.00 -18.16
C VAL A 22 10.37 1.75 -18.11
N LEU A 23 9.57 2.80 -17.89
CA LEU A 23 8.12 2.69 -17.82
C LEU A 23 7.49 2.34 -19.16
N ASP A 24 8.02 2.88 -20.26
CA ASP A 24 7.55 2.57 -21.62
C ASP A 24 7.76 1.08 -21.96
N ARG A 25 8.87 0.47 -21.53
CA ARG A 25 9.09 -0.98 -21.65
C ARG A 25 8.07 -1.82 -20.87
N MET A 26 7.45 -1.23 -19.85
CA MET A 26 6.37 -1.84 -19.06
C MET A 26 4.97 -1.49 -19.60
N GLY A 27 4.88 -0.68 -20.66
CA GLY A 27 3.61 -0.20 -21.22
C GLY A 27 2.90 0.84 -20.35
N LEU A 28 3.64 1.58 -19.52
CA LEU A 28 3.12 2.58 -18.60
C LEU A 28 3.70 3.95 -18.91
N THR A 29 2.89 5.00 -18.80
CA THR A 29 3.41 6.38 -18.83
C THR A 29 3.75 6.87 -17.42
N VAL A 30 4.59 7.91 -17.32
CA VAL A 30 4.85 8.61 -16.05
C VAL A 30 3.54 9.06 -15.39
N SER A 31 2.59 9.55 -16.18
CA SER A 31 1.28 9.98 -15.66
C SER A 31 0.46 8.82 -15.09
N ASP A 32 0.54 7.61 -15.66
CA ASP A 32 -0.14 6.43 -15.11
C ASP A 32 0.41 6.05 -13.75
N VAL A 33 1.74 6.00 -13.62
CA VAL A 33 2.40 5.67 -12.35
C VAL A 33 2.07 6.71 -11.29
N VAL A 34 2.12 8.01 -11.63
CA VAL A 34 1.78 9.08 -10.69
C VAL A 34 0.31 8.98 -10.25
N ARG A 35 -0.62 8.68 -11.16
CA ARG A 35 -2.03 8.46 -10.81
C ARG A 35 -2.20 7.27 -9.88
N ILE A 36 -1.62 6.12 -10.21
CA ILE A 36 -1.69 4.90 -9.38
C ILE A 36 -1.14 5.18 -7.98
N LEU A 37 0.02 5.82 -7.89
CA LEU A 37 0.65 6.17 -6.61
C LEU A 37 -0.24 7.08 -5.76
N LEU A 38 -0.74 8.19 -6.34
CA LEU A 38 -1.57 9.15 -5.61
C LEU A 38 -2.92 8.56 -5.21
N THR A 39 -3.55 7.74 -6.07
CA THR A 39 -4.77 7.01 -5.72
C THR A 39 -4.53 6.06 -4.55
N ARG A 40 -3.41 5.33 -4.55
CA ARG A 40 -3.07 4.41 -3.47
C ARG A 40 -2.84 5.14 -2.15
N ILE A 41 -2.08 6.23 -2.17
CA ILE A 41 -1.86 7.07 -0.99
C ILE A 41 -3.19 7.61 -0.44
N ALA A 42 -4.07 8.11 -1.31
CA ALA A 42 -5.36 8.67 -0.91
C ALA A 42 -6.30 7.62 -0.29
N ASN A 43 -6.29 6.38 -0.80
CA ASN A 43 -7.17 5.31 -0.33
C ASN A 43 -6.61 4.56 0.90
N GLU A 44 -5.30 4.34 0.95
CA GLU A 44 -4.64 3.55 2.00
C GLU A 44 -4.10 4.42 3.14
N GLY A 45 -3.97 5.73 2.94
CA GLY A 45 -3.46 6.66 3.95
C GLY A 45 -1.97 6.51 4.27
N ALA A 46 -1.23 5.78 3.43
CA ALA A 46 0.19 5.51 3.59
C ALA A 46 0.90 5.49 2.22
N LEU A 47 2.20 5.79 2.23
CA LEU A 47 3.04 5.55 1.06
C LEU A 47 3.21 4.03 0.86
N PRO A 48 3.22 3.52 -0.39
CA PRO A 48 3.39 2.10 -0.65
C PRO A 48 4.73 1.59 -0.10
N PHE A 49 4.74 0.39 0.47
CA PHE A 49 5.89 -0.17 1.21
C PHE A 49 7.25 -0.09 0.49
N GLY A 50 7.27 -0.20 -0.84
CA GLY A 50 8.50 -0.08 -1.65
C GLY A 50 9.11 1.33 -1.73
N PHE A 51 8.45 2.35 -1.19
CA PHE A 51 8.96 3.73 -1.15
C PHE A 51 9.44 4.19 0.23
N VAL A 52 9.11 3.45 1.30
CA VAL A 52 9.32 3.90 2.69
C VAL A 52 10.27 2.98 3.45
N ALA A 53 10.33 1.70 3.09
CA ALA A 53 11.24 0.78 3.72
C ALA A 53 12.55 0.76 2.93
N ASP A 54 13.65 1.07 3.61
CA ASP A 54 14.97 0.62 3.19
C ASP A 54 14.87 -0.89 2.87
N PRO A 55 15.16 -1.33 1.64
CA PRO A 55 15.03 -2.73 1.24
C PRO A 55 15.72 -3.69 2.22
N ASP A 56 16.87 -3.29 2.76
CA ASP A 56 17.61 -4.09 3.73
C ASP A 56 16.88 -4.16 5.08
N ALA A 57 16.27 -3.05 5.51
CA ALA A 57 15.46 -3.00 6.72
C ALA A 57 14.16 -3.82 6.58
N HIS A 58 13.54 -3.80 5.40
CA HIS A 58 12.37 -4.63 5.10
C HIS A 58 12.71 -6.11 5.16
N ASP A 59 13.80 -6.51 4.50
CA ASP A 59 14.26 -7.89 4.48
C ASP A 59 14.65 -8.39 5.88
N ALA A 60 15.33 -7.55 6.67
CA ALA A 60 15.65 -7.86 8.06
C ALA A 60 14.39 -8.03 8.92
N TRP A 61 13.40 -7.15 8.76
CA TRP A 61 12.10 -7.27 9.43
C TRP A 61 11.37 -8.56 9.02
N PHE A 62 11.33 -8.85 7.72
CA PHE A 62 10.66 -10.03 7.18
C PHE A 62 11.30 -11.31 7.71
N LYS A 63 12.63 -11.44 7.63
CA LYS A 63 13.37 -12.59 8.18
C LYS A 63 13.10 -12.79 9.66
N ARG A 64 13.08 -11.71 10.45
CA ARG A 64 12.75 -11.78 11.87
C ARG A 64 11.33 -12.30 12.09
N LYS A 65 10.35 -11.83 11.32
CA LYS A 65 8.95 -12.29 11.42
C LYS A 65 8.77 -13.75 11.00
N VAL A 66 9.55 -14.21 10.03
CA VAL A 66 9.58 -15.63 9.64
C VAL A 66 10.13 -16.49 10.77
N LEU A 67 11.26 -16.11 11.38
CA LEU A 67 11.84 -16.84 12.51
C LEU A 67 10.89 -16.86 13.71
N GLU A 68 10.29 -15.73 14.06
CA GLU A 68 9.28 -15.63 15.14
C GLU A 68 8.11 -16.60 14.90
N ALA A 69 7.65 -16.76 13.66
CA ALA A 69 6.57 -17.69 13.33
C ALA A 69 7.02 -19.16 13.37
N LEU A 70 8.27 -19.47 13.01
CA LEU A 70 8.82 -20.83 13.11
C LEU A 70 9.06 -21.25 14.57
N GLU A 71 9.40 -20.30 15.44
CA GLU A 71 9.61 -20.50 16.87
C GLU A 71 8.30 -20.49 17.69
N ASP A 72 7.19 -20.09 17.08
CA ASP A 72 5.89 -20.00 17.74
C ASP A 72 5.34 -21.39 18.09
N THR A 73 5.33 -21.71 19.38
CA THR A 73 4.81 -22.98 19.90
C THR A 73 3.32 -22.95 20.21
N ARG A 74 2.61 -21.86 19.89
CA ARG A 74 1.17 -21.76 20.12
C ARG A 74 0.42 -22.78 19.26
N PRO A 75 -0.71 -23.31 19.76
CA PRO A 75 -1.51 -24.24 18.98
C PRO A 75 -2.05 -23.55 17.72
N ALA A 76 -2.11 -24.32 16.63
CA ALA A 76 -2.72 -23.86 15.39
C ALA A 76 -4.19 -23.47 15.65
N ILE A 77 -4.62 -22.37 15.04
CA ILE A 77 -6.00 -21.89 15.11
C ILE A 77 -6.76 -22.49 13.92
N PRO A 78 -7.94 -23.11 14.13
CA PRO A 78 -8.81 -23.54 13.03
C PRO A 78 -9.18 -22.37 12.10
N ASP A 79 -9.25 -22.64 10.80
CA ASP A 79 -9.59 -21.64 9.77
C ASP A 79 -10.94 -20.96 10.03
N GLU A 80 -11.94 -21.72 10.50
CA GLU A 80 -13.28 -21.22 10.84
C GLU A 80 -13.28 -20.17 11.96
N ASP A 81 -12.40 -20.33 12.95
CA ASP A 81 -12.27 -19.42 14.08
C ASP A 81 -11.57 -18.12 13.64
N VAL A 82 -10.57 -18.25 12.76
CA VAL A 82 -9.86 -17.11 12.14
C VAL A 82 -10.85 -16.29 11.31
N GLU A 83 -11.63 -16.92 10.43
CA GLU A 83 -12.60 -16.23 9.59
C GLU A 83 -13.69 -15.53 10.42
N SER A 84 -14.22 -16.22 11.44
CA SER A 84 -15.21 -15.63 12.35
C SER A 84 -14.66 -14.38 13.05
N HIS A 85 -13.41 -14.42 13.51
CA HIS A 85 -12.73 -13.29 14.12
C HIS A 85 -12.58 -12.11 13.15
N PHE A 86 -12.11 -12.37 11.92
CA PHE A 86 -11.89 -11.31 10.94
C PHE A 86 -13.18 -10.74 10.37
N VAL A 87 -14.25 -11.52 10.22
CA VAL A 87 -15.61 -11.03 9.89
C VAL A 87 -16.07 -10.02 10.93
N ALA A 88 -15.97 -10.35 12.22
CA ALA A 88 -16.35 -9.46 13.31
C ALA A 88 -15.53 -8.16 13.30
N ARG A 89 -14.21 -8.26 13.10
CA ARG A 89 -13.33 -7.08 13.01
C ARG A 89 -13.66 -6.18 11.83
N ARG A 90 -13.91 -6.74 10.64
CA ARG A 90 -14.32 -5.98 9.45
C ARG A 90 -15.64 -5.25 9.68
N ALA A 91 -16.62 -5.92 10.30
CA ALA A 91 -17.91 -5.30 10.65
C ALA A 91 -17.76 -4.13 11.64
N ALA A 92 -16.90 -4.29 12.66
CA ALA A 92 -16.62 -3.23 13.64
C ALA A 92 -15.89 -2.02 13.02
N ALA A 93 -14.93 -2.27 12.13
CA ALA A 93 -14.23 -1.20 11.40
C ALA A 93 -15.19 -0.40 10.51
N ARG A 94 -16.10 -1.08 9.79
CA ARG A 94 -17.14 -0.43 8.97
C ARG A 94 -18.07 0.47 9.78
N LYS A 95 -18.48 0.03 10.97
CA LYS A 95 -19.29 0.85 11.89
C LYS A 95 -18.54 2.10 12.39
N ARG A 96 -17.21 2.02 12.54
CA ARG A 96 -16.36 3.15 12.94
C ARG A 96 -16.12 4.15 11.80
N SER A 97 -16.10 3.68 10.55
CA SER A 97 -15.89 4.54 9.37
C SER A 97 -17.17 5.18 8.83
N SER A 98 -18.36 4.73 9.27
CA SER A 98 -19.62 5.41 8.95
C SER A 98 -19.64 6.79 9.64
N PRO A 99 -19.80 7.91 8.90
CA PRO A 99 -19.84 9.22 9.51
C PRO A 99 -21.04 9.29 10.44
N LYS A 100 -20.82 9.67 11.71
CA LYS A 100 -21.90 10.06 12.63
C LYS A 100 -22.75 11.10 11.89
N GLY A 101 -24.02 10.76 11.67
CA GLY A 101 -24.99 11.65 11.06
C GLY A 101 -24.89 13.04 11.68
N LYS A 102 -24.65 14.03 10.83
CA LYS A 102 -24.84 15.43 11.20
C LYS A 102 -26.34 15.73 10.96
N PRO A 103 -27.03 16.37 11.91
CA PRO A 103 -28.43 16.75 11.74
C PRO A 103 -28.63 17.70 10.56
#